data_AF-A0A841BYP6-F1
#
_entry.id   AF-A0A841BYP6-F1
#
_cell.length_a   1.000
_cell.length_b   1.000
_cell.length_c   1.000
_cell.angle_alpha   90.00
_cell.angle_beta   90.00
_cell.angle_gamma   90.00
#
_symmetry.space_group_name_H-M   'P 1'
#
loop_
_entity.id
_entity.type
_entity.pdbx_description
1 polymer ?
#
loop_
_entity_poly.entity_id
_entity_poly.type
_entity_poly.pdbx_seq_one_letter_code
_entity_poly.pdbx_strand_id
1 'polypeptide(L)'
;MAPTLRHGDALLARRGARVRPGDVVIARFSARPEIGLVVKRAVRPEAGGWWLEGDNSLVTDDSRSYGVAVVEARVMFCYWPRPRFIN
;
A
#
# COMPACT_ATOMS: atom_id res chain seq x y z
N MET A 1 -3.37 7.67 0.04
CA MET A 1 -1.96 7.80 0.49
C MET A 1 -1.47 9.26 0.54
N ALA A 2 -2.31 10.27 0.31
CA ALA A 2 -1.89 11.66 0.57
C ALA A 2 -1.65 11.84 2.09
N PRO A 3 -0.64 12.63 2.51
CA PRO A 3 0.25 13.45 1.68
C PRO A 3 1.46 12.70 1.08
N THR A 4 1.75 11.48 1.53
CA THR A 4 2.93 10.68 1.11
C THR A 4 2.99 10.46 -0.39
N LEU A 5 1.84 10.11 -0.98
CA LEU A 5 1.66 9.89 -2.41
C LEU A 5 0.44 10.65 -2.91
N ARG A 6 0.58 11.25 -4.09
CA ARG A 6 -0.50 11.97 -4.76
C ARG A 6 -0.91 11.23 -6.02
N HIS A 7 -2.12 11.51 -6.47
CA HIS A 7 -2.55 11.04 -7.78
C HIS A 7 -1.57 11.54 -8.85
N GLY A 8 -1.21 10.66 -9.79
CA GLY A 8 -0.19 10.92 -10.81
C GLY A 8 1.25 10.59 -10.39
N ASP A 9 1.52 10.27 -9.12
CA ASP A 9 2.84 9.76 -8.72
C ASP A 9 3.09 8.40 -9.38
N ALA A 10 4.29 8.23 -9.91
CA ALA A 10 4.72 6.98 -10.52
C ALA A 10 5.78 6.31 -9.64
N LEU A 11 5.58 5.02 -9.35
CA LEU A 11 6.28 4.29 -8.28
C LEU A 11 7.10 3.15 -8.85
N LEU A 12 8.31 2.96 -8.32
CA LEU A 12 9.04 1.72 -8.52
C LEU A 12 8.76 0.77 -7.35
N ALA A 13 8.28 -0.43 -7.66
CA ALA A 13 7.96 -1.46 -6.68
C ALA A 13 8.69 -2.77 -6.99
N ARG A 14 9.07 -3.49 -5.93
CA ARG A 14 9.77 -4.78 -6.01
C ARG A 14 8.86 -5.90 -5.51
N ARG A 15 8.55 -6.85 -6.40
CA ARG A 15 7.88 -8.12 -6.05
C ARG A 15 8.81 -9.01 -5.22
N GLY A 16 8.24 -9.80 -4.31
CA GLY A 16 8.99 -10.73 -3.44
C GLY A 16 9.93 -10.05 -2.43
N ALA A 17 9.87 -8.72 -2.30
CA ALA A 17 10.62 -8.01 -1.27
C ALA A 17 10.03 -8.30 0.12
N ARG A 18 10.90 -8.39 1.13
CA ARG A 18 10.47 -8.48 2.52
C ARG A 18 9.73 -7.20 2.91
N VAL A 19 8.51 -7.35 3.40
CA VAL A 19 7.64 -6.26 3.90
C VAL A 19 7.81 -6.13 5.42
N ARG A 20 7.79 -4.89 5.89
CA ARG A 20 7.87 -4.50 7.30
C ARG A 20 6.78 -3.48 7.62
N PRO A 21 6.37 -3.34 8.90
CA PRO A 21 5.56 -2.20 9.34
C PRO A 21 6.18 -0.88 8.88
N GLY A 22 5.34 0.03 8.40
CA GLY A 22 5.73 1.30 7.80
C GLY A 22 5.89 1.24 6.28
N ASP A 23 6.16 0.09 5.67
CA ASP A 23 6.35 0.02 4.23
C ASP A 23 5.10 0.42 3.44
N VAL A 24 5.30 1.17 2.36
CA VAL A 24 4.24 1.37 1.35
C VAL A 24 4.24 0.18 0.40
N VAL A 25 3.07 -0.41 0.18
CA VAL A 25 2.91 -1.65 -0.58
C VAL A 25 1.83 -1.51 -1.64
N ILE A 26 1.99 -2.31 -2.69
CA ILE A 26 0.93 -2.61 -3.67
C ILE A 26 0.27 -3.91 -3.22
N ALA A 27 -1.04 -3.92 -3.07
CA ALA A 27 -1.79 -5.04 -2.53
C ALA A 27 -3.16 -5.21 -3.17
N ARG A 28 -3.84 -6.30 -2.84
CA ARG A 28 -5.23 -6.58 -3.19
C ARG A 28 -6.01 -6.96 -1.93
N PHE A 29 -7.25 -6.50 -1.84
CA PHE A 29 -8.19 -6.97 -0.82
C PHE A 29 -9.03 -8.11 -1.38
N SER A 30 -8.93 -9.30 -0.79
CA SER A 30 -9.72 -10.46 -1.24
C SER A 30 -11.23 -10.24 -1.06
N ALA A 31 -11.63 -9.45 -0.06
CA ALA A 31 -13.02 -9.07 0.17
C ALA A 31 -13.58 -8.08 -0.86
N ARG A 32 -12.70 -7.46 -1.68
CA ARG A 32 -13.07 -6.42 -2.65
C ARG A 32 -12.23 -6.54 -3.94
N PRO A 33 -12.41 -7.63 -4.72
CA PRO A 33 -11.59 -7.86 -5.91
C PRO A 33 -11.81 -6.83 -7.03
N GLU A 34 -12.97 -6.16 -7.06
CA GLU A 34 -13.36 -5.20 -8.11
C GLU A 34 -12.56 -3.90 -8.10
N ILE A 35 -11.97 -3.52 -6.97
CA ILE A 35 -11.09 -2.33 -6.87
C ILE A 35 -9.66 -2.62 -7.35
N GLY A 36 -9.31 -3.88 -7.61
CA GLY A 36 -8.02 -4.26 -8.17
C GLY A 36 -6.83 -4.00 -7.23
N LEU A 37 -5.79 -3.35 -7.75
CA LEU A 37 -4.57 -3.05 -7.00
C LEU A 37 -4.72 -1.74 -6.23
N VAL A 38 -4.36 -1.77 -4.96
CA VAL A 38 -4.33 -0.60 -4.08
C VAL A 38 -2.91 -0.31 -3.60
N VAL A 39 -2.65 0.97 -3.31
CA VAL A 39 -1.42 1.39 -2.63
C VAL A 39 -1.78 1.84 -1.22
N LYS A 40 -1.21 1.17 -0.22
CA LYS A 40 -1.48 1.40 1.21
C LYS A 40 -0.20 1.27 2.04
N ARG A 41 -0.24 1.69 3.30
CA ARG A 41 0.85 1.49 4.27
C ARG A 41 0.62 0.19 5.04
N ALA A 42 1.67 -0.60 5.15
CA ALA A 42 1.70 -1.80 5.96
C ALA A 42 1.79 -1.44 7.44
N VAL A 43 0.79 -1.85 8.24
CA VAL A 43 0.78 -1.59 9.68
C VAL A 43 1.34 -2.79 10.43
N ARG A 44 0.85 -4.00 10.12
CA ARG A 44 1.30 -5.24 10.76
C ARG A 44 0.92 -6.47 9.92
N PRO A 45 1.68 -7.57 10.01
CA PRO A 45 1.25 -8.84 9.46
C PRO A 45 0.00 -9.35 10.22
N GLU A 46 -0.96 -9.91 9.49
CA GLU A 46 -2.16 -10.50 10.08
C GLU A 46 -2.69 -11.64 9.19
N ALA A 47 -3.06 -12.77 9.79
CA ALA A 47 -3.72 -13.90 9.13
C ALA A 47 -3.09 -14.34 7.78
N GLY A 48 -1.75 -14.36 7.70
CA GLY A 48 -1.03 -14.73 6.48
C GLY A 48 -0.95 -13.65 5.40
N GLY A 49 -1.56 -12.49 5.63
CA GLY A 49 -1.42 -11.29 4.81
C GLY A 49 -0.97 -10.09 5.64
N TRP A 50 -1.49 -8.92 5.30
CA TRP A 50 -1.17 -7.67 5.99
C TRP A 50 -2.41 -6.85 6.31
N TRP A 51 -2.41 -6.26 7.51
CA TRP A 51 -3.27 -5.14 7.85
C TRP A 51 -2.68 -3.87 7.25
N LEU A 52 -3.45 -3.23 6.38
CA LEU A 52 -3.04 -2.07 5.61
C LEU A 52 -3.93 -0.87 5.92
N GLU A 53 -3.33 0.31 6.01
CA GLU A 53 -4.05 1.56 6.26
C GLU A 53 -3.65 2.63 5.24
N GLY A 54 -4.59 3.52 4.93
CA GLY A 54 -4.32 4.69 4.12
C GLY A 54 -3.76 5.84 4.96
N ASP A 55 -2.70 6.50 4.48
CA ASP A 55 -2.15 7.70 5.15
C ASP A 55 -3.14 8.89 5.21
N ASN A 56 -4.21 8.85 4.41
CA ASN A 56 -5.26 9.86 4.46
C ASN A 56 -6.42 9.34 5.31
N SER A 57 -6.56 9.89 6.53
CA SER A 57 -7.60 9.49 7.48
C SER A 57 -9.03 9.74 7.00
N LEU A 58 -9.21 10.60 5.98
CA LEU A 58 -10.52 10.89 5.38
C LEU A 58 -10.98 9.81 4.39
N VAL A 59 -10.10 8.88 4.00
CA VAL A 59 -10.41 7.79 3.07
C VAL A 59 -10.43 6.48 3.84
N THR A 60 -11.59 5.83 3.90
CA THR A 60 -11.82 4.61 4.70
C THR A 60 -11.72 3.31 3.90
N ASP A 61 -11.33 3.38 2.62
CA ASP A 61 -10.93 2.19 1.85
C ASP A 61 -9.59 1.70 2.44
N ASP A 62 -9.62 0.81 3.41
CA ASP A 62 -8.46 0.08 3.92
C ASP A 62 -8.90 -1.13 4.75
N SER A 63 -7.97 -1.74 5.51
CA SER A 63 -8.26 -2.94 6.30
C SER A 63 -9.35 -2.76 7.34
N ARG A 64 -9.64 -1.53 7.79
CA ARG A 64 -10.79 -1.28 8.69
C ARG A 64 -12.13 -1.62 8.03
N SER A 65 -12.19 -1.55 6.70
CA SER A 65 -13.40 -1.81 5.91
C SER A 65 -13.36 -3.15 5.19
N TYR A 66 -12.17 -3.62 4.76
CA TYR A 66 -12.03 -4.80 3.89
C TYR A 66 -11.20 -5.93 4.50
N GLY A 67 -10.72 -5.76 5.73
CA GLY A 67 -9.90 -6.75 6.42
C GLY A 67 -8.50 -6.90 5.81
N VAL A 68 -7.93 -8.09 5.94
CA VAL A 68 -6.54 -8.38 5.55
C VAL A 68 -6.36 -8.33 4.03
N ALA A 69 -5.22 -7.80 3.59
CA ALA A 69 -4.82 -7.75 2.19
C ALA A 69 -3.65 -8.70 1.88
N VAL A 70 -3.56 -9.11 0.62
CA VAL A 70 -2.40 -9.82 0.07
C VAL A 70 -1.46 -8.82 -0.59
N VAL A 71 -0.20 -8.79 -0.16
CA VAL A 71 0.82 -7.90 -0.72
C VAL A 71 1.43 -8.50 -1.97
N GLU A 72 1.46 -7.71 -3.05
CA GLU A 72 2.02 -8.07 -4.35
C GLU A 72 3.46 -7.57 -4.51
N ALA A 73 3.74 -6.37 -4.01
CA ALA A 73 5.05 -5.73 -4.09
C ALA A 73 5.24 -4.66 -3.01
N ARG A 74 6.51 -4.44 -2.62
CA ARG A 74 6.90 -3.30 -1.78
C ARG A 74 7.30 -2.13 -2.67
N VAL A 75 6.79 -0.93 -2.38
CA VAL A 75 7.21 0.30 -3.05
C VAL A 75 8.57 0.72 -2.51
N MET A 76 9.52 0.98 -3.41
CA MET A 76 10.90 1.33 -3.07
C MET A 76 11.11 2.84 -3.11
N PHE A 77 10.57 3.51 -4.13
CA PHE A 77 10.64 4.95 -4.29
C PHE A 77 9.58 5.44 -5.28
N CYS A 78 9.23 6.73 -5.17
CA CYS A 78 8.52 7.45 -6.23
C CYS A 78 9.58 7.90 -7.23
N TYR A 79 9.43 7.55 -8.52
CA TYR A 79 10.40 7.88 -9.56
C TYR A 79 10.03 9.16 -10.34
N TRP A 80 8.77 9.56 -10.33
CA TRP A 80 8.25 10.75 -11.02
C TRP A 80 6.98 11.24 -10.33
N PRO A 81 6.69 12.57 -10.29
CA PRO A 81 7.43 13.69 -10.90
C PRO A 81 8.61 14.18 -10.06
N ARG A 82 8.62 13.83 -8.78
CA ARG A 82 9.66 14.24 -7.83
C ARG A 82 10.29 12.99 -7.24
N PRO A 83 11.40 12.50 -7.81
CA PRO A 83 12.08 11.29 -7.35
C PRO A 83 12.38 11.37 -5.86
N ARG A 84 11.90 10.41 -5.08
CA ARG A 84 12.13 10.35 -3.61
C ARG A 84 11.93 8.94 -3.08
N PHE A 85 12.68 8.59 -2.06
CA PHE A 85 12.38 7.39 -1.26
C PHE A 85 11.06 7.57 -0.52
N ILE A 86 10.36 6.45 -0.33
CA ILE A 86 9.13 6.41 0.45
C ILE A 86 9.45 5.69 1.75
N ASN A 87 9.25 6.41 2.86
CA ASN A 87 9.39 5.90 4.21
C ASN A 87 8.01 5.65 4.82
#